data_AF-A0A3N1URE4-F1
#
_entry.id   AF-A0A3N1URE4-F1
#
_cell.length_a   1.000
_cell.length_b   1.000
_cell.length_c   1.000
_cell.angle_alpha   90.00
_cell.angle_beta   90.00
_cell.angle_gamma   90.00
#
_symmetry.space_group_name_H-M   'P 1'
#
loop_
_entity.id
_entity.type
_entity.pdbx_description
1 polymer ?
#
loop_
_entity_poly.entity_id
_entity_poly.type
_entity_poly.pdbx_seq_one_letter_code
_entity_poly.pdbx_strand_id
1 'polypeptide(L)'
;MAKRRPLPSPGERRLSWVLLGLLGAITAGVVIVSFRQDPFLSGTAGTAPLDKPMAQGPAPETLLPDVSTVLDEALEAAGPSETFDAQTLADKIDGKAELYLEAGFTSLRTQRVTLKENPQLWAEFFLFTMRSPQSAFAVFSQQRRSAATPLPEVTFGYRAANAVCAAAGPYYVEGIASSEEAPLLEALSTTVRALLKPMGTLTDIVRELQRFPKSFQAHERAVLYLGSAFGYDGFQETYAVPVTRDGLPMTAFVAKAREGFGGRQAAEAYARFLEESGARRVSGADPEHELVVLDFYGFVEVVFSHEDWVAGVHEAERREAAEGAALDLREHLKNSASQRPM
;
A
#
# COMPACT_ATOMS: atom_id res chain seq x y z
N MET A 1 -40.11 -2.51 -51.02
CA MET A 1 -39.06 -1.59 -51.48
C MET A 1 -38.13 -1.27 -50.32
N ALA A 2 -36.89 -1.78 -50.33
CA ALA A 2 -35.91 -1.51 -49.27
C ALA A 2 -35.24 -0.15 -49.52
N LYS A 3 -35.40 0.80 -48.58
CA LYS A 3 -34.68 2.09 -48.60
C LYS A 3 -33.18 1.82 -48.47
N ARG A 4 -32.42 2.06 -49.55
CA ARG A 4 -30.95 2.04 -49.50
C ARG A 4 -30.48 3.17 -48.59
N ARG A 5 -29.69 2.82 -47.56
CA ARG A 5 -29.03 3.81 -46.69
C ARG A 5 -28.02 4.61 -47.52
N PRO A 6 -27.97 5.94 -47.39
CA PRO A 6 -27.00 6.77 -48.12
C PRO A 6 -25.57 6.39 -47.71
N LEU A 7 -24.68 6.29 -48.70
CA LEU A 7 -23.25 6.05 -48.47
C LEU A 7 -22.63 7.28 -47.81
N PRO A 8 -21.73 7.09 -46.82
CA PRO A 8 -21.14 8.20 -46.08
C PRO A 8 -20.32 9.11 -47.00
N SER A 9 -20.48 10.42 -46.79
CA SER A 9 -19.80 11.44 -47.60
C SER A 9 -18.27 11.42 -47.38
N PRO A 10 -17.47 11.96 -48.31
CA PRO A 10 -16.02 12.06 -48.12
C PRO A 10 -15.61 12.82 -46.85
N GLY A 11 -16.44 13.78 -46.40
CA GLY A 11 -16.24 14.50 -45.14
C GLY A 11 -16.50 13.64 -43.91
N GLU A 12 -17.58 12.85 -43.91
CA GLU A 12 -17.90 11.90 -42.85
C GLU A 12 -16.82 10.82 -42.73
N ARG A 13 -16.31 10.30 -43.86
CA ARG A 13 -15.23 9.33 -43.88
C ARG A 13 -13.94 9.89 -43.27
N ARG A 14 -13.60 11.16 -43.57
CA ARG A 14 -12.43 11.83 -42.98
C ARG A 14 -12.59 12.02 -41.48
N LEU A 15 -13.77 12.45 -41.03
CA LEU A 15 -14.07 12.60 -39.61
C LEU A 15 -13.98 11.26 -38.86
N SER A 16 -14.50 10.17 -39.44
CA SER A 16 -14.39 8.83 -38.84
C SER A 16 -12.93 8.37 -38.71
N TRP A 17 -12.08 8.62 -39.71
CA TRP A 17 -10.65 8.28 -39.61
C TRP A 17 -9.91 9.11 -38.56
N VAL A 18 -10.25 10.39 -38.40
CA VAL A 18 -9.68 11.25 -37.34
C VAL A 18 -10.10 10.74 -35.96
N LEU A 19 -11.38 10.39 -35.77
CA LEU A 19 -11.88 9.83 -34.52
C LEU A 19 -11.24 8.49 -34.18
N LEU A 20 -11.06 7.60 -35.18
CA LEU A 20 -10.36 6.33 -34.99
C LEU A 20 -8.89 6.52 -34.64
N GLY A 21 -8.22 7.50 -35.25
CA GLY A 21 -6.84 7.87 -34.91
C GLY A 21 -6.72 8.40 -33.48
N LEU A 22 -7.64 9.28 -33.06
CA LEU A 22 -7.71 9.78 -31.70
C LEU A 22 -7.96 8.66 -30.69
N LEU A 23 -8.89 7.75 -30.99
CA LEU A 23 -9.18 6.60 -30.13
C LEU A 23 -7.98 5.67 -30.03
N GLY A 24 -7.31 5.37 -31.14
CA GLY A 24 -6.08 4.58 -31.14
C GLY A 24 -4.95 5.21 -30.32
N ALA A 25 -4.81 6.54 -30.37
CA ALA A 25 -3.85 7.27 -29.54
C ALA A 25 -4.20 7.24 -28.05
N ILE A 26 -5.50 7.37 -27.70
CA ILE A 26 -5.98 7.22 -26.32
C ILE A 26 -5.72 5.79 -25.83
N THR A 27 -6.06 4.76 -26.62
CA THR A 27 -5.81 3.37 -26.27
C THR A 27 -4.31 3.10 -26.10
N ALA A 28 -3.46 3.57 -27.02
CA ALA A 28 -2.01 3.43 -26.88
C ALA A 28 -1.49 4.18 -25.64
N GLY A 29 -1.99 5.38 -25.35
CA GLY A 29 -1.67 6.13 -24.15
C GLY A 29 -2.08 5.38 -22.87
N VAL A 30 -3.29 4.82 -22.82
CA VAL A 30 -3.77 3.98 -21.72
C VAL A 30 -2.92 2.72 -21.59
N VAL A 31 -2.55 2.07 -22.69
CA VAL A 31 -1.67 0.88 -22.68
C VAL A 31 -0.29 1.23 -22.13
N ILE A 32 0.32 2.34 -22.57
CA ILE A 32 1.63 2.81 -22.06
C ILE A 32 1.54 3.18 -20.58
N VAL A 33 0.43 3.80 -20.14
CA VAL A 33 0.19 4.14 -18.72
C VAL A 33 -0.13 2.91 -17.87
N SER A 34 -0.82 1.91 -18.42
CA SER A 34 -1.11 0.64 -17.72
C SER A 34 0.11 -0.28 -17.64
N PHE A 35 1.09 -0.14 -18.52
CA PHE A 35 2.44 -0.70 -18.31
C PHE A 35 3.26 0.06 -17.25
N ARG A 36 2.80 1.25 -16.82
CA ARG A 36 3.26 1.88 -15.56
C ARG A 36 2.36 1.46 -14.40
N GLN A 37 1.90 0.21 -14.37
CA GLN A 37 1.29 -0.38 -13.18
C GLN A 37 2.16 0.00 -12.00
N ASP A 38 1.60 0.84 -11.13
CA ASP A 38 2.30 1.29 -9.95
C ASP A 38 2.64 0.00 -9.18
N PRO A 39 3.90 -0.31 -8.91
CA PRO A 39 4.28 -1.56 -8.23
C PRO A 39 3.57 -1.74 -6.87
N PHE A 40 3.00 -0.65 -6.36
CA PHE A 40 2.20 -0.54 -5.15
C PHE A 40 0.71 -0.89 -5.33
N LEU A 41 0.22 -1.06 -6.57
CA LEU A 41 -1.17 -1.34 -6.94
C LEU A 41 -1.39 -2.72 -7.58
N SER A 42 -0.32 -3.48 -7.87
CA SER A 42 -0.44 -4.84 -8.45
C SER A 42 -1.12 -5.84 -7.50
N GLY A 43 -1.05 -5.61 -6.20
CA GLY A 43 -1.95 -6.26 -5.26
C GLY A 43 -3.30 -5.58 -5.33
N THR A 44 -4.19 -6.04 -6.22
CA THR A 44 -5.61 -5.77 -6.07
C THR A 44 -5.97 -6.11 -4.63
N ALA A 45 -6.33 -5.10 -3.83
CA ALA A 45 -7.09 -5.33 -2.61
C ALA A 45 -8.32 -6.11 -3.07
N GLY A 46 -8.27 -7.43 -2.92
CA GLY A 46 -9.36 -8.28 -3.32
C GLY A 46 -10.58 -7.80 -2.56
N THR A 47 -11.66 -7.48 -3.28
CA THR A 47 -12.99 -7.26 -2.73
C THR A 47 -13.57 -8.58 -2.21
N ALA A 48 -12.81 -9.30 -1.40
CA ALA A 48 -13.32 -10.38 -0.59
C ALA A 48 -13.96 -9.72 0.62
N PRO A 49 -15.29 -9.84 0.81
CA PRO A 49 -15.92 -9.39 2.03
C PRO A 49 -15.17 -10.02 3.20
N LEU A 50 -14.65 -9.21 4.11
CA LEU A 50 -14.37 -9.69 5.45
C LEU A 50 -15.73 -10.13 6.01
N ASP A 51 -16.06 -11.42 5.92
CA ASP A 51 -17.34 -11.99 6.36
C ASP A 51 -17.60 -11.80 7.87
N LYS A 52 -16.69 -11.11 8.58
CA LYS A 52 -16.94 -10.52 9.88
C LYS A 52 -16.31 -9.13 9.94
N PRO A 53 -17.05 -8.09 10.37
CA PRO A 53 -16.42 -6.92 10.96
C PRO A 53 -15.45 -7.43 12.03
N MET A 54 -14.15 -7.11 11.89
CA MET A 54 -13.23 -7.35 12.99
C MET A 54 -13.82 -6.64 14.21
N ALA A 55 -14.09 -7.41 15.27
CA ALA A 55 -14.81 -6.91 16.44
C ALA A 55 -14.21 -5.58 16.89
N GLN A 56 -15.05 -4.54 16.95
CA GLN A 56 -14.71 -3.22 17.45
C GLN A 56 -14.35 -3.36 18.92
N GLY A 57 -13.06 -3.49 19.22
CA GLY A 57 -12.55 -3.24 20.56
C GLY A 57 -12.83 -1.77 20.93
N PRO A 58 -13.04 -1.45 22.21
CA PRO A 58 -13.24 -0.07 22.64
C PRO A 58 -12.09 0.79 22.13
N ALA A 59 -12.43 1.88 21.44
CA ALA A 59 -11.47 2.87 20.99
C ALA A 59 -10.63 3.32 22.19
N PRO A 60 -9.29 3.33 22.12
CA PRO A 60 -8.49 4.00 23.11
C PRO A 60 -8.96 5.45 23.17
N GLU A 61 -9.44 5.88 24.34
CA GLU A 61 -9.86 7.26 24.64
C GLU A 61 -8.63 8.17 24.78
N THR A 62 -7.66 7.99 23.87
CA THR A 62 -6.48 8.84 23.80
C THR A 62 -6.92 10.08 23.07
N LEU A 63 -6.95 11.22 23.78
CA LEU A 63 -7.17 12.53 23.18
C LEU A 63 -6.28 12.65 21.94
N LEU A 64 -6.91 12.60 20.77
CA LEU A 64 -6.27 12.93 19.50
C LEU A 64 -5.52 14.26 19.71
N PRO A 65 -4.23 14.36 19.36
CA PRO A 65 -3.54 15.63 19.42
C PRO A 65 -4.24 16.61 18.49
N ASP A 66 -4.47 17.82 18.98
CA ASP A 66 -5.06 18.88 18.18
C ASP A 66 -3.97 19.49 17.29
N VAL A 67 -4.13 19.34 15.98
CA VAL A 67 -3.20 19.86 14.96
C VAL A 67 -3.00 21.36 15.13
N SER A 68 -4.03 22.10 15.55
CA SER A 68 -3.97 23.55 15.73
C SER A 68 -2.94 23.99 16.77
N THR A 69 -2.56 23.09 17.70
CA THR A 69 -1.61 23.37 18.79
C THR A 69 -0.14 23.27 18.38
N VAL A 70 0.14 22.71 17.21
CA VAL A 70 1.50 22.42 16.71
C VAL A 70 1.74 22.96 15.29
N LEU A 71 0.90 23.91 14.85
CA LEU A 71 1.04 24.53 13.55
C LEU A 71 2.38 25.26 13.42
N ASP A 72 2.97 25.15 12.23
CA ASP A 72 4.05 26.03 11.80
C ASP A 72 3.61 27.51 11.90
N GLU A 73 4.55 28.40 12.22
CA GLU A 73 4.25 29.82 12.43
C GLU A 73 3.70 30.53 11.19
N ALA A 74 3.96 30.01 9.98
CA ALA A 74 3.41 30.52 8.73
C ALA A 74 1.93 30.16 8.53
N LEU A 75 1.40 29.19 9.29
CA LEU A 75 0.02 28.72 9.18
C LEU A 75 -0.88 29.31 10.27
N GLU A 76 -2.15 29.44 9.94
CA GLU A 76 -3.22 29.70 10.91
C GLU A 76 -4.42 28.81 10.63
N ALA A 77 -5.18 28.51 11.70
CA ALA A 77 -6.38 27.71 11.59
C ALA A 77 -7.48 28.46 10.82
N ALA A 78 -8.01 27.84 9.78
CA ALA A 78 -9.07 28.38 8.93
C ALA A 78 -10.43 27.72 9.25
N GLY A 79 -10.84 27.80 10.52
CA GLY A 79 -12.06 27.21 11.05
C GLY A 79 -11.82 26.26 12.23
N PRO A 80 -12.91 25.78 12.87
CA PRO A 80 -12.81 24.81 13.96
C PRO A 80 -12.31 23.45 13.46
N SER A 81 -11.72 22.64 14.35
CA SER A 81 -11.44 21.25 14.04
C SER A 81 -12.73 20.44 13.92
N GLU A 82 -12.76 19.49 12.98
CA GLU A 82 -13.87 18.57 12.79
C GLU A 82 -13.44 17.15 13.21
N THR A 83 -14.38 16.30 13.61
CA THR A 83 -14.10 14.90 13.96
C THR A 83 -15.15 13.99 13.35
N PHE A 84 -14.70 12.86 12.82
CA PHE A 84 -15.51 11.85 12.15
C PHE A 84 -15.22 10.48 12.73
N ASP A 85 -16.26 9.66 12.79
CA ASP A 85 -16.23 8.27 13.21
C ASP A 85 -16.57 7.35 12.03
N ALA A 86 -16.69 6.04 12.28
CA ALA A 86 -16.91 5.07 11.20
C ALA A 86 -18.23 5.29 10.44
N GLN A 87 -19.21 5.98 11.05
CA GLN A 87 -20.52 6.24 10.44
C GLN A 87 -20.50 7.51 9.59
N THR A 88 -19.67 8.49 9.96
CA THR A 88 -19.61 9.83 9.36
C THR A 88 -18.39 10.05 8.47
N LEU A 89 -17.44 9.10 8.44
CA LEU A 89 -16.23 9.20 7.63
C LEU A 89 -16.52 9.38 6.14
N ALA A 90 -17.52 8.68 5.61
CA ALA A 90 -17.91 8.75 4.20
C ALA A 90 -18.37 10.16 3.79
N ASP A 91 -18.95 10.92 4.73
CA ASP A 91 -19.36 12.31 4.48
C ASP A 91 -18.15 13.23 4.24
N LYS A 92 -16.98 12.87 4.77
CA LYS A 92 -15.74 13.64 4.65
C LYS A 92 -14.86 13.19 3.49
N ILE A 93 -14.74 11.88 3.26
CA ILE A 93 -13.83 11.29 2.28
C ILE A 93 -14.56 10.32 1.32
N ASP A 94 -15.41 10.91 0.48
CA ASP A 94 -16.23 10.17 -0.49
C ASP A 94 -15.37 9.28 -1.41
N GLY A 95 -15.81 8.03 -1.57
CA GLY A 95 -15.15 6.99 -2.38
C GLY A 95 -13.87 6.38 -1.78
N LYS A 96 -13.37 6.86 -0.63
CA LYS A 96 -12.16 6.33 0.01
C LYS A 96 -12.37 5.74 1.41
N ALA A 97 -13.52 5.96 2.04
CA ALA A 97 -13.78 5.53 3.41
C ALA A 97 -13.52 4.03 3.65
N GLU A 98 -13.91 3.17 2.70
CA GLU A 98 -13.78 1.71 2.82
C GLU A 98 -12.33 1.27 3.07
N LEU A 99 -11.35 1.86 2.37
CA LEU A 99 -9.93 1.57 2.54
C LEU A 99 -9.49 1.74 4.01
N TYR A 100 -9.95 2.79 4.66
CA TYR A 100 -9.59 3.06 6.06
C TYR A 100 -10.35 2.14 7.01
N LEU A 101 -11.64 1.90 6.75
CA LEU A 101 -12.50 1.04 7.55
C LEU A 101 -11.96 -0.40 7.58
N GLU A 102 -11.65 -0.98 6.41
CA GLU A 102 -11.06 -2.30 6.27
C GLU A 102 -9.68 -2.39 6.95
N ALA A 103 -8.89 -1.31 6.89
CA ALA A 103 -7.61 -1.22 7.58
C ALA A 103 -7.72 -1.07 9.11
N GLY A 104 -8.92 -0.94 9.67
CA GLY A 104 -9.15 -0.80 11.12
C GLY A 104 -9.18 0.64 11.60
N PHE A 105 -9.86 1.52 10.88
CA PHE A 105 -10.14 2.90 11.29
C PHE A 105 -10.88 2.99 12.64
N THR A 106 -10.50 3.98 13.45
CA THR A 106 -11.17 4.30 14.71
C THR A 106 -11.83 5.69 14.66
N SER A 107 -11.07 6.72 14.27
CA SER A 107 -11.55 8.09 14.19
C SER A 107 -10.68 8.95 13.26
N LEU A 108 -11.24 10.03 12.74
CA LEU A 108 -10.56 11.04 11.95
C LEU A 108 -10.76 12.40 12.62
N ARG A 109 -9.69 13.18 12.79
CA ARG A 109 -9.77 14.60 13.06
C ARG A 109 -9.24 15.40 11.90
N THR A 110 -9.93 16.46 11.51
CA THR A 110 -9.44 17.38 10.47
C THR A 110 -9.25 18.79 10.98
N GLN A 111 -8.32 19.50 10.34
CA GLN A 111 -8.05 20.92 10.59
C GLN A 111 -7.68 21.60 9.28
N ARG A 112 -8.51 22.54 8.85
CA ARG A 112 -8.19 23.42 7.73
C ARG A 112 -7.27 24.54 8.18
N VAL A 113 -6.29 24.87 7.36
CA VAL A 113 -5.31 25.93 7.61
C VAL A 113 -5.09 26.77 6.36
N THR A 114 -4.62 27.99 6.56
CA THR A 114 -4.19 28.91 5.50
C THR A 114 -2.80 29.44 5.80
N LEU A 115 -2.04 29.76 4.75
CA LEU A 115 -0.84 30.58 4.91
C LEU A 115 -1.23 32.01 5.28
N LYS A 116 -0.61 32.55 6.33
CA LYS A 116 -0.85 33.92 6.80
C LYS A 116 -0.54 34.97 5.73
N GLU A 117 0.53 34.75 4.97
CA GLU A 117 0.98 35.68 3.93
C GLU A 117 0.11 35.60 2.66
N ASN A 118 -0.57 34.47 2.44
CA ASN A 118 -1.46 34.28 1.30
C ASN A 118 -2.63 33.33 1.64
N PRO A 119 -3.78 33.86 2.09
CA PRO A 119 -4.92 33.06 2.48
C PRO A 119 -5.58 32.24 1.35
N GLN A 120 -5.21 32.47 0.08
CA GLN A 120 -5.65 31.63 -1.04
C GLN A 120 -4.93 30.27 -1.06
N LEU A 121 -3.76 30.20 -0.42
CA LEU A 121 -3.01 28.97 -0.23
C LEU A 121 -3.47 28.32 1.07
N TRP A 122 -4.37 27.36 0.93
CA TRP A 122 -4.92 26.59 2.05
C TRP A 122 -4.49 25.13 2.00
N ALA A 123 -4.59 24.45 3.13
CA ALA A 123 -4.42 23.01 3.24
C ALA A 123 -5.38 22.45 4.28
N GLU A 124 -5.52 21.13 4.29
CA GLU A 124 -6.27 20.42 5.31
C GLU A 124 -5.46 19.23 5.82
N PHE A 125 -5.33 19.17 7.15
CA PHE A 125 -4.78 18.01 7.84
C PHE A 125 -5.88 17.00 8.12
N PHE A 126 -5.58 15.73 7.87
CA PHE A 126 -6.40 14.57 8.18
C PHE A 126 -5.57 13.68 9.11
N LEU A 127 -5.91 13.66 10.41
CA LEU A 127 -5.27 12.83 11.41
C LEU A 127 -6.18 11.64 11.73
N PHE A 128 -5.80 10.48 11.22
CA PHE A 128 -6.48 9.21 11.44
C PHE A 128 -5.92 8.52 12.69
N THR A 129 -6.81 8.10 13.59
CA THR A 129 -6.50 7.07 14.59
C THR A 129 -6.93 5.72 14.03
N MET A 130 -6.00 4.79 14.01
CA MET A 130 -6.21 3.42 13.61
C MET A 130 -6.22 2.51 14.83
N ARG A 131 -6.72 1.28 14.69
CA ARG A 131 -6.79 0.30 15.77
C ARG A 131 -5.41 -0.12 16.29
N SER A 132 -4.38 -0.10 15.44
CA SER A 132 -3.03 -0.50 15.81
C SER A 132 -1.95 0.19 14.95
N PRO A 133 -0.67 0.11 15.36
CA PRO A 133 0.47 0.49 14.53
C PRO A 133 0.49 -0.16 13.14
N GLN A 134 0.14 -1.44 13.05
CA GLN A 134 0.02 -2.17 11.78
C GLN A 134 -1.06 -1.57 10.88
N SER A 135 -2.22 -1.22 11.45
CA SER A 135 -3.30 -0.55 10.72
C SER A 135 -2.88 0.81 10.16
N ALA A 136 -2.15 1.62 10.94
CA ALA A 136 -1.61 2.89 10.45
C ALA A 136 -0.57 2.70 9.34
N PHE A 137 0.35 1.74 9.50
CA PHE A 137 1.34 1.43 8.47
C PHE A 137 0.71 0.84 7.21
N ALA A 138 -0.33 0.02 7.31
CA ALA A 138 -1.07 -0.52 6.17
C ALA A 138 -1.64 0.61 5.30
N VAL A 139 -2.36 1.56 5.90
CA VAL A 139 -2.89 2.73 5.18
C VAL A 139 -1.75 3.56 4.57
N PHE A 140 -0.73 3.90 5.37
CA PHE A 140 0.43 4.67 4.90
C PHE A 140 1.10 4.04 3.68
N SER A 141 1.33 2.73 3.76
CA SER A 141 2.11 2.00 2.77
C SER A 141 1.37 1.80 1.46
N GLN A 142 0.04 1.61 1.51
CA GLN A 142 -0.84 1.44 0.35
C GLN A 142 -1.17 2.76 -0.35
N GLN A 143 -1.19 3.88 0.38
CA GLN A 143 -1.49 5.19 -0.20
C GLN A 143 -0.27 5.94 -0.74
N ARG A 144 0.93 5.42 -0.50
CA ARG A 144 2.17 6.02 -0.99
C ARG A 144 2.17 6.09 -2.52
N ARG A 145 2.48 7.27 -3.04
CA ARG A 145 2.49 7.57 -4.49
C ARG A 145 3.86 7.23 -5.08
N SER A 146 3.91 6.79 -6.34
CA SER A 146 5.16 6.47 -7.06
C SER A 146 6.19 7.60 -7.10
N ALA A 147 5.73 8.86 -7.14
CA ALA A 147 6.60 10.04 -7.16
C ALA A 147 6.91 10.60 -5.76
N ALA A 148 6.63 9.84 -4.70
CA ALA A 148 6.85 10.30 -3.33
C ALA A 148 8.35 10.40 -2.98
N THR A 149 8.73 11.47 -2.29
CA THR A 149 10.08 11.65 -1.74
C THR A 149 10.04 11.51 -0.22
N PRO A 150 11.03 10.86 0.42
CA PRO A 150 11.08 10.74 1.88
C PRO A 150 10.95 12.09 2.60
N LEU A 151 10.20 12.12 3.70
CA LEU A 151 10.14 13.26 4.61
C LEU A 151 11.29 13.12 5.61
N PRO A 152 12.27 14.05 5.64
CA PRO A 152 13.38 13.97 6.58
C PRO A 152 12.91 13.89 8.03
N GLU A 153 13.63 13.12 8.84
CA GLU A 153 13.42 12.91 10.28
C GLU A 153 12.17 12.11 10.67
N VAL A 154 11.37 11.68 9.70
CA VAL A 154 10.18 10.85 9.92
C VAL A 154 10.36 9.51 9.22
N THR A 155 10.59 8.44 9.99
CA THR A 155 10.89 7.09 9.46
C THR A 155 9.90 6.64 8.40
N PHE A 156 8.60 6.84 8.67
CA PHE A 156 7.52 6.56 7.74
C PHE A 156 6.81 7.85 7.40
N GLY A 157 7.49 8.69 6.61
CA GLY A 157 6.95 9.95 6.11
C GLY A 157 7.41 10.20 4.68
N TYR A 158 6.54 10.82 3.88
CA TYR A 158 6.88 11.24 2.54
C TYR A 158 6.15 12.53 2.15
N ARG A 159 6.71 13.21 1.16
CA ARG A 159 6.06 14.27 0.40
C ARG A 159 5.69 13.74 -0.98
N ALA A 160 4.53 14.14 -1.46
CA ALA A 160 4.13 14.02 -2.85
C ALA A 160 3.73 15.41 -3.37
N ALA A 161 3.41 15.51 -4.66
CA ALA A 161 2.98 16.74 -5.36
C ALA A 161 2.42 17.85 -4.44
N ASN A 162 1.20 17.68 -3.95
CA ASN A 162 0.52 18.61 -3.06
C ASN A 162 0.26 18.05 -1.66
N ALA A 163 1.03 17.05 -1.21
CA ALA A 163 0.71 16.35 0.03
C ALA A 163 1.93 15.99 0.87
N VAL A 164 1.75 15.98 2.19
CA VAL A 164 2.71 15.43 3.15
C VAL A 164 2.00 14.34 3.95
N CYS A 165 2.47 13.10 3.87
CA CYS A 165 1.85 11.98 4.56
C CYS A 165 2.86 11.28 5.48
N ALA A 166 2.41 10.81 6.64
CA ALA A 166 3.27 10.09 7.56
C ALA A 166 2.50 9.20 8.53
N ALA A 167 3.20 8.25 9.16
CA ALA A 167 2.64 7.37 10.18
C ALA A 167 3.57 7.24 11.40
N ALA A 168 2.97 7.22 12.59
CA ALA A 168 3.65 7.02 13.87
C ALA A 168 2.69 6.39 14.88
N GLY A 169 3.08 5.27 15.51
CA GLY A 169 2.19 4.51 16.39
C GLY A 169 0.90 4.15 15.66
N PRO A 170 -0.28 4.23 16.30
CA PRO A 170 -1.57 3.98 15.65
C PRO A 170 -2.07 5.16 14.79
N TYR A 171 -1.24 6.17 14.52
CA TYR A 171 -1.66 7.38 13.81
C TYR A 171 -1.14 7.40 12.38
N TYR A 172 -2.02 7.81 11.46
CA TYR A 172 -1.68 8.17 10.08
C TYR A 172 -2.14 9.60 9.83
N VAL A 173 -1.29 10.42 9.19
CA VAL A 173 -1.58 11.81 8.89
C VAL A 173 -1.40 12.09 7.40
N GLU A 174 -2.33 12.86 6.84
CA GLU A 174 -2.22 13.50 5.53
C GLU A 174 -2.41 15.01 5.67
N GLY A 175 -1.43 15.81 5.25
CA GLY A 175 -1.60 17.23 4.98
C GLY A 175 -1.80 17.41 3.48
N ILE A 176 -3.00 17.77 3.04
CA ILE A 176 -3.33 17.98 1.63
C ILE A 176 -3.40 19.47 1.34
N ALA A 177 -2.49 19.96 0.52
CA ALA A 177 -2.41 21.34 0.08
C ALA A 177 -3.28 21.61 -1.16
N SER A 178 -3.79 22.83 -1.24
CA SER A 178 -4.49 23.37 -2.41
C SER A 178 -3.59 23.56 -3.64
N SER A 179 -2.27 23.59 -3.45
CA SER A 179 -1.27 23.76 -4.50
C SER A 179 0.04 23.05 -4.14
N GLU A 180 0.99 23.03 -5.08
CA GLU A 180 2.34 22.48 -4.90
C GLU A 180 3.36 23.56 -4.47
N GLU A 181 2.89 24.72 -4.03
CA GLU A 181 3.78 25.84 -3.68
C GLU A 181 4.66 25.51 -2.47
N ALA A 182 5.97 25.76 -2.62
CA ALA A 182 6.98 25.36 -1.65
C ALA A 182 6.72 25.90 -0.23
N PRO A 183 6.36 27.18 -0.01
CA PRO A 183 6.09 27.70 1.33
C PRO A 183 5.00 26.91 2.07
N LEU A 184 3.92 26.54 1.38
CA LEU A 184 2.83 25.77 1.96
C LEU A 184 3.29 24.35 2.31
N LEU A 185 3.98 23.68 1.41
CA LEU A 185 4.44 22.30 1.63
C LEU A 185 5.53 22.20 2.72
N GLU A 186 6.40 23.20 2.86
CA GLU A 186 7.37 23.25 3.96
C GLU A 186 6.67 23.45 5.31
N ALA A 187 5.68 24.36 5.39
CA ALA A 187 4.91 24.57 6.60
C ALA A 187 4.09 23.31 7.00
N LEU A 188 3.53 22.59 6.02
CA LEU A 188 2.91 21.27 6.26
C LEU A 188 3.93 20.26 6.77
N SER A 189 5.12 20.20 6.18
CA SER A 189 6.19 19.28 6.58
C SER A 189 6.62 19.54 8.03
N THR A 190 6.81 20.79 8.42
CA THR A 190 7.15 21.18 9.80
C THR A 190 6.04 20.79 10.77
N THR A 191 4.78 21.08 10.43
CA THR A 191 3.62 20.75 11.26
C THR A 191 3.49 19.23 11.45
N VAL A 192 3.64 18.44 10.38
CA VAL A 192 3.60 16.96 10.47
C VAL A 192 4.71 16.44 11.37
N ARG A 193 5.95 16.92 11.24
CA ARG A 193 7.06 16.52 12.12
C ARG A 193 6.74 16.83 13.58
N ALA A 194 6.26 18.05 13.87
CA ALA A 194 5.93 18.48 15.22
C ALA A 194 4.78 17.63 15.81
N LEU A 195 3.76 17.35 15.00
CA LEU A 195 2.60 16.54 15.38
C LEU A 195 2.99 15.10 15.73
N LEU A 196 3.87 14.48 14.95
CA LEU A 196 4.27 13.07 15.15
C LEU A 196 5.37 12.89 16.19
N LYS A 197 6.14 13.93 16.53
CA LYS A 197 7.23 13.85 17.51
C LYS A 197 6.85 13.24 18.88
N PRO A 198 5.70 13.58 19.51
CA PRO A 198 5.27 12.93 20.75
C PRO A 198 4.60 11.57 20.53
N MET A 199 4.33 11.18 19.28
CA MET A 199 3.66 9.92 18.98
C MET A 199 4.64 8.75 19.05
N GLY A 200 4.14 7.57 19.43
CA GLY A 200 4.94 6.36 19.47
C GLY A 200 5.59 6.04 18.12
N THR A 201 6.65 5.24 18.13
CA THR A 201 7.34 4.83 16.89
C THR A 201 6.76 3.53 16.34
N LEU A 202 6.95 3.29 15.05
CA LEU A 202 6.59 2.04 14.39
C LEU A 202 7.73 1.00 14.51
N THR A 203 8.26 0.79 15.71
CA THR A 203 9.45 -0.06 15.96
C THR A 203 9.22 -1.52 15.57
N ASP A 204 8.03 -2.05 15.86
CA ASP A 204 7.70 -3.44 15.50
C ASP A 204 7.62 -3.59 13.99
N ILE A 205 7.03 -2.63 13.26
CA ILE A 205 7.06 -2.62 11.79
C ILE A 205 8.49 -2.61 11.27
N VAL A 206 9.36 -1.74 11.81
CA VAL A 206 10.78 -1.72 11.42
C VAL A 206 11.43 -3.10 11.60
N ARG A 207 11.13 -3.78 12.70
CA ARG A 207 11.61 -5.15 12.98
C ARG A 207 11.04 -6.18 12.00
N GLU A 208 9.77 -6.07 11.64
CA GLU A 208 9.16 -6.92 10.61
C GLU A 208 9.82 -6.69 9.24
N LEU A 209 10.06 -5.44 8.85
CA LEU A 209 10.73 -5.10 7.59
C LEU A 209 12.21 -5.53 7.56
N GLN A 210 12.85 -5.76 8.70
CA GLN A 210 14.20 -6.34 8.78
C GLN A 210 14.25 -7.83 8.40
N ARG A 211 13.10 -8.49 8.20
CA ARG A 211 13.03 -9.85 7.64
C ARG A 211 13.37 -9.91 6.15
N PHE A 212 13.41 -8.76 5.48
CA PHE A 212 13.86 -8.67 4.10
C PHE A 212 15.36 -8.35 4.04
N PRO A 213 16.07 -8.88 3.03
CA PRO A 213 17.42 -8.43 2.71
C PRO A 213 17.49 -6.91 2.53
N LYS A 214 18.60 -6.29 2.96
CA LYS A 214 18.82 -4.85 2.77
C LYS A 214 18.73 -4.42 1.30
N SER A 215 19.14 -5.29 0.38
CA SER A 215 19.06 -5.05 -1.07
C SER A 215 17.63 -4.84 -1.57
N PHE A 216 16.62 -5.31 -0.83
CA PHE A 216 15.20 -5.16 -1.22
C PHE A 216 14.63 -3.80 -0.79
N GLN A 217 15.33 -3.03 0.06
CA GLN A 217 14.91 -1.69 0.50
C GLN A 217 13.49 -1.66 1.10
N ALA A 218 13.14 -2.68 1.89
CA ALA A 218 11.79 -2.85 2.42
C ALA A 218 11.27 -1.64 3.21
N HIS A 219 12.14 -0.92 3.94
CA HIS A 219 11.75 0.30 4.67
C HIS A 219 11.14 1.38 3.77
N GLU A 220 11.62 1.50 2.53
CA GLU A 220 11.20 2.55 1.61
C GLU A 220 10.03 2.13 0.73
N ARG A 221 9.80 0.81 0.56
CA ARG A 221 8.96 0.27 -0.52
C ARG A 221 7.93 -0.77 -0.07
N ALA A 222 8.00 -1.26 1.17
CA ALA A 222 7.08 -2.31 1.60
C ALA A 222 5.64 -1.81 1.68
N VAL A 223 4.71 -2.66 1.25
CA VAL A 223 3.27 -2.57 1.44
C VAL A 223 2.86 -3.59 2.51
N LEU A 224 1.97 -3.21 3.42
CA LEU A 224 1.37 -4.13 4.38
C LEU A 224 -0.10 -4.37 4.02
N TYR A 225 -0.44 -5.64 3.81
CA TYR A 225 -1.82 -6.12 3.71
C TYR A 225 -2.24 -6.76 5.04
N LEU A 226 -3.44 -6.42 5.52
CA LEU A 226 -4.03 -6.99 6.73
C LEU A 226 -5.12 -8.00 6.34
N GLY A 227 -5.00 -9.23 6.84
CA GLY A 227 -5.87 -10.34 6.44
C GLY A 227 -5.47 -10.89 5.08
N SER A 228 -6.22 -10.53 4.03
CA SER A 228 -6.06 -11.12 2.70
C SER A 228 -4.92 -10.47 1.90
N ALA A 229 -4.15 -11.29 1.18
CA ALA A 229 -3.14 -10.84 0.22
C ALA A 229 -3.07 -11.80 -0.97
N PHE A 230 -2.82 -11.27 -2.18
CA PHE A 230 -2.68 -12.07 -3.40
C PHE A 230 -3.89 -12.99 -3.68
N GLY A 231 -5.10 -12.54 -3.31
CA GLY A 231 -6.34 -13.32 -3.42
C GLY A 231 -6.53 -14.41 -2.36
N TYR A 232 -5.58 -14.61 -1.46
CA TYR A 232 -5.62 -15.61 -0.40
C TYR A 232 -5.95 -14.98 0.96
N ASP A 233 -6.91 -15.55 1.70
CA ASP A 233 -7.38 -15.02 2.98
C ASP A 233 -6.74 -15.71 4.20
N GLY A 234 -5.89 -16.72 4.00
CA GLY A 234 -5.28 -17.50 5.10
C GLY A 234 -4.15 -16.79 5.85
N PHE A 235 -3.81 -15.54 5.47
CA PHE A 235 -2.82 -14.72 6.16
C PHE A 235 -3.47 -13.78 7.19
N GLN A 236 -2.64 -13.32 8.13
CA GLN A 236 -2.98 -12.28 9.10
C GLN A 236 -2.36 -10.94 8.70
N GLU A 237 -1.09 -10.96 8.34
CA GLU A 237 -0.31 -9.79 7.92
C GLU A 237 0.60 -10.24 6.79
N THR A 238 0.63 -9.49 5.69
CA THR A 238 1.56 -9.75 4.57
C THR A 238 2.34 -8.49 4.27
N TYR A 239 3.65 -8.54 4.52
CA TYR A 239 4.58 -7.52 4.07
C TYR A 239 5.04 -7.89 2.67
N ALA A 240 4.81 -7.01 1.71
CA ALA A 240 5.14 -7.20 0.30
C ALA A 240 6.08 -6.09 -0.16
N VAL A 241 7.18 -6.46 -0.83
CA VAL A 241 8.22 -5.52 -1.27
C VAL A 241 8.39 -5.68 -2.78
N PRO A 242 8.14 -4.62 -3.57
CA PRO A 242 8.45 -4.65 -4.99
C PRO A 242 9.97 -4.68 -5.17
N VAL A 243 10.47 -5.69 -5.87
CA VAL A 243 11.89 -5.89 -6.15
C VAL A 243 12.12 -6.00 -7.65
N THR A 244 13.37 -5.79 -8.05
CA THR A 244 13.78 -5.94 -9.44
C THR A 244 15.03 -6.79 -9.49
N ARG A 245 15.03 -7.86 -10.31
CA ARG A 245 16.19 -8.71 -10.55
C ARG A 245 16.38 -8.88 -12.05
N ASP A 246 17.59 -8.59 -12.53
CA ASP A 246 17.92 -8.61 -13.96
C ASP A 246 16.95 -7.79 -14.83
N GLY A 247 16.54 -6.63 -14.31
CA GLY A 247 15.59 -5.73 -14.96
C GLY A 247 14.12 -6.17 -14.90
N LEU A 248 13.80 -7.31 -14.29
CA LEU A 248 12.43 -7.80 -14.18
C LEU A 248 11.80 -7.43 -12.83
N PRO A 249 10.60 -6.84 -12.83
CA PRO A 249 9.83 -6.63 -11.62
C PRO A 249 9.28 -7.95 -11.07
N MET A 250 9.16 -8.03 -9.75
CA MET A 250 8.44 -9.05 -9.01
C MET A 250 8.17 -8.55 -7.59
N THR A 251 7.37 -9.28 -6.82
CA THR A 251 7.09 -8.94 -5.43
C THR A 251 7.67 -9.99 -4.50
N ALA A 252 8.61 -9.62 -3.63
CA ALA A 252 9.03 -10.49 -2.52
C ALA A 252 8.06 -10.30 -1.34
N PHE A 253 7.68 -11.36 -0.65
CA PHE A 253 6.75 -11.25 0.48
C PHE A 253 7.16 -12.09 1.68
N VAL A 254 6.72 -11.64 2.85
CA VAL A 254 6.76 -12.36 4.12
C VAL A 254 5.41 -12.18 4.78
N ALA A 255 4.72 -13.29 5.04
CA ALA A 255 3.36 -13.33 5.56
C ALA A 255 3.28 -14.13 6.85
N LYS A 256 2.52 -13.59 7.81
CA LYS A 256 2.19 -14.27 9.05
C LYS A 256 0.92 -15.10 8.83
N ALA A 257 0.98 -16.37 9.21
CA ALA A 257 -0.18 -17.25 9.17
C ALA A 257 -1.30 -16.75 10.09
N ARG A 258 -2.56 -17.11 9.77
CA ARG A 258 -3.66 -16.99 10.73
C ARG A 258 -3.37 -17.77 12.00
N GLU A 259 -3.94 -17.31 13.12
CA GLU A 259 -3.78 -17.95 14.42
C GLU A 259 -4.18 -19.44 14.35
N GLY A 260 -3.35 -20.30 14.94
CA GLY A 260 -3.54 -21.75 14.93
C GLY A 260 -2.89 -22.48 13.75
N PHE A 261 -2.29 -21.78 12.78
CA PHE A 261 -1.49 -22.37 11.71
C PHE A 261 0.00 -22.07 11.91
N GLY A 262 0.84 -23.10 11.82
CA GLY A 262 2.29 -22.92 11.71
C GLY A 262 2.70 -22.47 10.30
N GLY A 263 3.91 -21.90 10.15
CA GLY A 263 4.40 -21.38 8.87
C GLY A 263 4.37 -22.41 7.74
N ARG A 264 4.78 -23.65 8.03
CA ARG A 264 4.69 -24.77 7.08
C ARG A 264 3.28 -25.02 6.59
N GLN A 265 2.31 -25.16 7.51
CA GLN A 265 0.91 -25.46 7.16
C GLN A 265 0.30 -24.33 6.33
N ALA A 266 0.61 -23.08 6.67
CA ALA A 266 0.16 -21.93 5.91
C ALA A 266 0.79 -21.86 4.50
N ALA A 267 2.08 -22.22 4.36
CA ALA A 267 2.75 -22.28 3.07
C ALA A 267 2.17 -23.40 2.18
N GLU A 268 1.91 -24.58 2.75
CA GLU A 268 1.24 -25.69 2.07
C GLU A 268 -0.18 -25.30 1.62
N ALA A 269 -0.93 -24.60 2.49
CA ALA A 269 -2.28 -24.14 2.17
C ALA A 269 -2.28 -23.06 1.09
N TYR A 270 -1.33 -22.12 1.11
CA TYR A 270 -1.21 -21.10 0.07
C TYR A 270 -0.80 -21.71 -1.28
N ALA A 271 0.19 -22.62 -1.31
CA ALA A 271 0.58 -23.33 -2.53
C ALA A 271 -0.60 -24.12 -3.12
N ARG A 272 -1.41 -24.78 -2.27
CA ARG A 272 -2.62 -25.48 -2.70
C ARG A 272 -3.66 -24.52 -3.27
N PHE A 273 -3.88 -23.38 -2.62
CA PHE A 273 -4.79 -22.35 -3.13
C PHE A 273 -4.39 -21.89 -4.55
N LEU A 274 -3.09 -21.69 -4.79
CA LEU A 274 -2.59 -21.36 -6.12
C LEU A 274 -2.86 -22.48 -7.14
N GLU A 275 -2.61 -23.74 -6.76
CA GLU A 275 -2.89 -24.91 -7.61
C GLU A 275 -4.39 -25.06 -7.95
N GLU A 276 -5.26 -24.88 -6.95
CA GLU A 276 -6.73 -24.86 -7.11
C GLU A 276 -7.19 -23.69 -7.99
N SER A 277 -6.45 -22.58 -7.98
CA SER A 277 -6.68 -21.42 -8.84
C SER A 277 -6.14 -21.58 -10.27
N GLY A 278 -5.45 -22.68 -10.55
CA GLY A 278 -4.95 -23.04 -11.88
C GLY A 278 -3.42 -23.01 -12.04
N ALA A 279 -2.67 -22.75 -10.97
CA ALA A 279 -1.21 -22.84 -11.01
C ALA A 279 -0.75 -24.30 -11.19
N ARG A 280 0.36 -24.49 -11.89
CA ARG A 280 1.01 -25.79 -12.05
C ARG A 280 2.32 -25.81 -11.30
N ARG A 281 2.43 -26.71 -10.33
CA ARG A 281 3.68 -26.94 -9.62
C ARG A 281 4.76 -27.45 -10.57
N VAL A 282 5.90 -26.76 -10.56
CA VAL A 282 7.07 -27.03 -11.40
C VAL A 282 8.12 -27.80 -10.61
N SER A 283 8.31 -27.46 -9.33
CA SER A 283 9.22 -28.15 -8.42
C SER A 283 8.90 -27.87 -6.95
N GLY A 284 9.52 -28.64 -6.06
CA GLY A 284 9.38 -28.50 -4.61
C GLY A 284 8.11 -29.16 -4.08
N ALA A 285 8.25 -30.07 -3.13
CA ALA A 285 7.13 -30.74 -2.48
C ALA A 285 6.86 -30.19 -1.08
N ASP A 286 7.92 -29.92 -0.32
CA ASP A 286 7.85 -29.49 1.07
C ASP A 286 8.33 -28.03 1.23
N PRO A 287 7.44 -27.06 1.47
CA PRO A 287 7.82 -25.66 1.62
C PRO A 287 8.69 -25.39 2.86
N GLU A 288 8.80 -26.31 3.81
CA GLU A 288 9.71 -26.17 4.97
C GLU A 288 11.18 -26.35 4.57
N HIS A 289 11.46 -27.25 3.63
CA HIS A 289 12.82 -27.65 3.27
C HIS A 289 13.21 -27.18 1.86
N GLU A 290 12.23 -26.97 0.99
CA GLU A 290 12.41 -26.69 -0.43
C GLU A 290 11.74 -25.37 -0.82
N LEU A 291 12.12 -24.85 -1.99
CA LEU A 291 11.34 -23.81 -2.64
C LEU A 291 10.25 -24.51 -3.47
N VAL A 292 8.99 -24.26 -3.13
CA VAL A 292 7.86 -24.68 -3.96
C VAL A 292 7.71 -23.65 -5.07
N VAL A 293 7.87 -24.08 -6.32
CA VAL A 293 7.84 -23.21 -7.50
C VAL A 293 6.64 -23.58 -8.35
N LEU A 294 5.80 -22.60 -8.67
CA LEU A 294 4.59 -22.79 -9.47
C LEU A 294 4.59 -21.85 -10.68
N ASP A 295 4.08 -22.35 -11.81
CA ASP A 295 3.71 -21.56 -12.98
C ASP A 295 2.23 -21.19 -12.87
N PHE A 296 1.94 -19.89 -12.81
CA PHE A 296 0.59 -19.36 -12.72
C PHE A 296 0.33 -18.40 -13.87
N TYR A 297 -0.28 -18.92 -14.93
CA TYR A 297 -0.58 -18.18 -16.17
C TYR A 297 0.64 -17.48 -16.79
N GLY A 298 1.81 -18.12 -16.74
CA GLY A 298 3.07 -17.59 -17.28
C GLY A 298 3.86 -16.72 -16.30
N PHE A 299 3.33 -16.44 -15.11
CA PHE A 299 4.10 -15.91 -13.99
C PHE A 299 4.63 -17.04 -13.11
N VAL A 300 5.73 -16.78 -12.42
CA VAL A 300 6.35 -17.71 -11.48
C VAL A 300 6.06 -17.24 -10.07
N GLU A 301 5.45 -18.16 -9.31
CA GLU A 301 5.25 -18.05 -7.86
C GLU A 301 6.29 -18.93 -7.17
N VAL A 302 6.91 -18.41 -6.11
CA VAL A 302 7.77 -19.19 -5.22
C VAL A 302 7.25 -19.09 -3.81
N VAL A 303 7.05 -20.22 -3.15
CA VAL A 303 6.54 -20.30 -1.79
C VAL A 303 7.46 -21.19 -0.96
N PHE A 304 7.81 -20.73 0.24
CA PHE A 304 8.47 -21.52 1.27
C PHE A 304 8.02 -21.05 2.66
N SER A 305 8.37 -21.80 3.69
CA SER A 305 8.12 -21.44 5.08
C SER A 305 9.43 -21.31 5.87
N HIS A 306 9.40 -20.47 6.90
CA HIS A 306 10.48 -20.34 7.86
C HIS A 306 9.90 -20.00 9.24
N GLU A 307 10.10 -20.88 10.21
CA GLU A 307 9.43 -20.78 11.53
C GLU A 307 7.90 -20.63 11.34
N ASP A 308 7.31 -19.60 11.92
CA ASP A 308 5.87 -19.29 11.83
C ASP A 308 5.49 -18.46 10.59
N TRP A 309 6.41 -18.26 9.65
CA TRP A 309 6.23 -17.39 8.50
C TRP A 309 6.12 -18.17 7.20
N VAL A 310 5.33 -17.63 6.28
CA VAL A 310 5.33 -17.95 4.87
C VAL A 310 6.10 -16.86 4.15
N ALA A 311 6.96 -17.22 3.20
CA ALA A 311 7.73 -16.25 2.44
C ALA A 311 7.89 -16.71 0.99
N GLY A 312 8.18 -15.78 0.11
CA GLY A 312 8.16 -16.11 -1.31
C GLY A 312 8.35 -14.95 -2.26
N VAL A 313 8.10 -15.27 -3.53
CA VAL A 313 8.07 -14.33 -4.65
C VAL A 313 6.75 -14.51 -5.37
N HIS A 314 6.11 -13.39 -5.68
CA HIS A 314 4.84 -13.29 -6.37
C HIS A 314 5.01 -12.57 -7.72
N GLU A 315 4.31 -13.07 -8.75
CA GLU A 315 4.24 -12.50 -10.10
C GLU A 315 5.60 -12.25 -10.79
N ALA A 316 6.53 -13.21 -10.72
CA ALA A 316 7.82 -13.08 -11.42
C ALA A 316 7.74 -13.59 -12.87
N GLU A 317 8.25 -12.82 -13.85
CA GLU A 317 8.23 -13.25 -15.26
C GLU A 317 9.23 -14.38 -15.59
N ARG A 318 10.31 -14.51 -14.82
CA ARG A 318 11.36 -15.52 -15.06
C ARG A 318 11.65 -16.34 -13.81
N ARG A 319 11.63 -17.66 -14.00
CA ARG A 319 11.89 -18.65 -12.94
C ARG A 319 13.23 -18.45 -12.23
N GLU A 320 14.32 -18.31 -12.99
CA GLU A 320 15.66 -18.13 -12.43
C GLU A 320 15.73 -16.87 -11.54
N ALA A 321 15.08 -15.79 -11.96
CA ALA A 321 15.06 -14.55 -11.20
C ALA A 321 14.21 -14.69 -9.92
N ALA A 322 13.06 -15.38 -10.02
CA ALA A 322 12.18 -15.67 -8.88
C ALA A 322 12.86 -16.54 -7.82
N GLU A 323 13.45 -17.66 -8.25
CA GLU A 323 14.19 -18.56 -7.37
C GLU A 323 15.40 -17.84 -6.73
N GLY A 324 16.13 -17.02 -7.49
CA GLY A 324 17.23 -16.22 -6.98
C GLY A 324 16.80 -15.26 -5.86
N ALA A 325 15.71 -14.51 -6.06
CA ALA A 325 15.19 -13.61 -5.03
C ALA A 325 14.64 -14.37 -3.80
N ALA A 326 13.96 -15.50 -4.02
CA ALA A 326 13.46 -16.36 -2.94
C ALA A 326 14.61 -16.98 -2.11
N LEU A 327 15.70 -17.38 -2.77
CA LEU A 327 16.92 -17.86 -2.10
C LEU A 327 17.57 -16.77 -1.24
N ASP A 328 17.75 -15.57 -1.78
CA ASP A 328 18.30 -14.43 -1.03
C ASP A 328 17.46 -14.14 0.22
N LEU A 329 16.13 -14.16 0.09
CA LEU A 329 15.20 -13.98 1.21
C LEU A 329 15.32 -15.13 2.23
N ARG A 330 15.34 -16.37 1.77
CA ARG A 330 15.44 -17.57 2.65
C ARG A 330 16.74 -17.59 3.44
N GLU A 331 17.86 -17.28 2.81
CA GLU A 331 19.16 -17.23 3.48
C GLU A 331 19.23 -16.09 4.50
N HIS A 332 18.66 -14.93 4.18
CA HIS A 332 18.56 -13.82 5.12
C HIS A 332 17.72 -14.17 6.37
N LEU A 333 16.60 -14.87 6.18
CA LEU A 333 15.74 -15.32 7.29
C LEU A 333 16.47 -16.30 8.22
N LYS A 334 17.16 -17.31 7.66
CA LYS A 334 17.96 -18.28 8.44
C LYS A 334 19.07 -17.60 9.25
N ASN A 335 19.77 -16.64 8.64
CA ASN A 335 20.86 -15.92 9.30
C ASN A 335 20.35 -15.00 10.42
N SER A 336 19.17 -14.41 10.24
CA SER A 336 18.52 -13.55 11.24
C SER A 336 18.02 -14.34 12.44
N ALA A 337 17.50 -15.57 12.23
CA ALA A 337 17.09 -16.46 13.32
C ALA A 337 18.28 -16.91 14.18
N SER A 338 19.43 -17.16 13.56
CA SER A 338 20.67 -17.59 14.23
C SER A 338 21.30 -16.51 15.13
N GLN A 339 20.86 -15.25 15.03
CA GLN A 339 21.39 -14.10 15.78
C GLN A 339 20.47 -13.63 16.92
N ARG A 340 19.32 -14.28 17.17
CA ARG A 340 18.48 -13.97 18.33
C ARG A 340 19.17 -14.49 19.61
N PRO A 341 19.50 -13.64 20.60
CA PRO A 341 19.96 -14.14 21.89
C PRO A 341 18.82 -14.91 22.58
N MET A 342 19.19 -16.06 23.17
CA MET A 342 18.30 -16.91 23.99
C MET A 342 17.71 -16.16 25.18
#